data_AF-A0AA96SX77-F1
#
_entry.id   AF-A0AA96SX77-F1
#
_cell.length_a   1.000
_cell.length_b   1.000
_cell.length_c   1.000
_cell.angle_alpha   90.00
_cell.angle_beta   90.00
_cell.angle_gamma   90.00
#
_symmetry.space_group_name_H-M   'P 1'
#
loop_
_entity.id
_entity.type
_entity.pdbx_description
1 polymer ?
#
loop_
_entity_poly.entity_id
_entity_poly.type
_entity_poly.pdbx_seq_one_letter_code
_entity_poly.pdbx_strand_id
1 'polypeptide(L)'
;MIIELFGPPGAGKTTLLRGLCRGLAQEGINLKTVNGYRLIEYASAQDDGPETRHGIGRIGRKIATSGPVLLSTLPKDGVAARLLASIPLRSRTWSWRMKVDIALLCESWRKAQESEGYFIFEEGLIQALCALVLLARTPSIDVVRDCLAFLPRPDLLVQLDAPQETLRRRLTDRHAHQPLIEVLLFELGVDRGLKQANISREIGECLRRDGWPLIQVDGADPLNFDKVITRVLGEHINETALGDQGDKSQTTRLAGNYELDGSQHFARGPGGSI
;
A
#
# COMPACT_ATOMS: atom_id res chain seq x y z
N MET A 1 6.35 1.03 7.13
CA MET A 1 5.45 -0.06 6.70
C MET A 1 4.60 0.36 5.50
N ILE A 2 4.54 -0.47 4.46
CA ILE A 2 3.71 -0.32 3.27
C ILE A 2 2.67 -1.44 3.23
N ILE A 3 1.40 -1.04 3.23
CA ILE A 3 0.23 -1.90 3.07
C ILE A 3 -0.33 -1.67 1.68
N GLU A 4 -0.62 -2.74 0.94
CA GLU A 4 -1.27 -2.66 -0.35
C GLU A 4 -2.62 -3.39 -0.33
N LEU A 5 -3.65 -2.74 -0.86
CA LEU A 5 -4.96 -3.35 -1.11
C LEU A 5 -5.10 -3.69 -2.60
N PHE A 6 -5.64 -4.86 -2.89
CA PHE A 6 -6.04 -5.23 -4.26
C PHE A 6 -7.30 -6.11 -4.25
N GLY A 7 -7.99 -6.16 -5.38
CA GLY A 7 -9.25 -6.90 -5.50
C GLY A 7 -10.21 -6.31 -6.52
N PRO A 8 -11.30 -7.01 -6.86
CA PRO A 8 -12.27 -6.51 -7.82
C PRO A 8 -12.97 -5.22 -7.36
N PRO A 9 -13.50 -4.43 -8.31
CA PRO A 9 -14.34 -3.29 -7.98
C PRO A 9 -15.60 -3.79 -7.26
N GLY A 10 -16.01 -3.10 -6.19
CA GLY A 10 -17.14 -3.56 -5.36
C GLY A 10 -16.79 -4.52 -4.21
N ALA A 11 -15.53 -4.96 -4.09
CA ALA A 11 -15.09 -5.83 -2.99
C ALA A 11 -14.94 -5.13 -1.63
N GLY A 12 -15.25 -3.83 -1.49
CA GLY A 12 -15.21 -3.14 -0.20
C GLY A 12 -13.84 -2.57 0.21
N LYS A 13 -12.88 -2.43 -0.72
CA LYS A 13 -11.54 -1.84 -0.43
C LYS A 13 -11.61 -0.50 0.29
N THR A 14 -12.45 0.42 -0.20
CA THR A 14 -12.66 1.73 0.42
C THR A 14 -13.26 1.62 1.83
N THR A 15 -14.11 0.63 2.09
CA THR A 15 -14.69 0.39 3.41
C THR A 15 -13.63 -0.09 4.39
N LEU A 16 -12.81 -1.06 3.98
CA LEU A 16 -11.68 -1.53 4.79
C LEU A 16 -10.68 -0.41 5.07
N LEU A 17 -10.32 0.39 4.05
CA LEU A 17 -9.42 1.53 4.20
C LEU A 17 -9.90 2.49 5.30
N ARG A 18 -11.19 2.86 5.29
CA ARG A 18 -11.78 3.73 6.33
C ARG A 18 -11.73 3.08 7.71
N GLY A 19 -12.01 1.77 7.79
CA GLY A 19 -11.91 1.00 9.04
C GLY A 19 -10.49 1.00 9.59
N LEU A 20 -9.49 0.73 8.75
CA LEU A 20 -8.06 0.76 9.11
C LEU A 20 -7.62 2.16 9.57
N CYS A 21 -7.97 3.21 8.82
CA CYS A 21 -7.66 4.57 9.23
C CYS A 21 -8.24 4.89 10.62
N ARG A 22 -9.49 4.50 10.88
CA ARG A 22 -10.15 4.74 12.16
C ARG A 22 -9.50 3.93 13.29
N GLY A 23 -9.27 2.64 13.08
CA GLY A 23 -8.69 1.75 14.09
C GLY A 23 -7.25 2.15 14.45
N LEU A 24 -6.42 2.47 13.46
CA LEU A 24 -5.05 2.93 13.70
C LEU A 24 -4.99 4.31 14.35
N ALA A 25 -5.89 5.22 13.98
CA ALA A 25 -5.96 6.54 14.62
C ALA A 25 -6.35 6.46 16.11
N GLN A 26 -7.17 5.49 16.50
CA GLN A 26 -7.51 5.25 17.92
C GLN A 26 -6.30 4.83 18.75
N GLU A 27 -5.32 4.18 18.11
CA GLU A 27 -4.06 3.75 18.71
C GLU A 27 -2.93 4.78 18.52
N GLY A 28 -3.24 5.99 18.04
CA GLY A 28 -2.27 7.06 17.82
C GLY A 28 -1.36 6.88 16.59
N ILE A 29 -1.65 5.91 15.71
CA ILE A 29 -0.87 5.62 14.52
C ILE A 29 -1.43 6.43 13.33
N ASN A 30 -0.60 7.27 12.73
CA ASN A 30 -0.97 8.05 11.55
C ASN A 30 -0.77 7.23 10.26
N LEU A 31 -1.87 6.78 9.65
CA LEU A 31 -1.87 6.06 8.39
C LEU A 31 -1.95 7.03 7.20
N LYS A 32 -0.90 7.06 6.39
CA LYS A 32 -0.83 7.87 5.16
C LYS A 32 -1.47 7.10 4.01
N THR A 33 -2.55 7.62 3.45
CA THR A 33 -3.25 6.94 2.35
C THR A 33 -2.73 7.41 0.99
N VAL A 34 -2.53 6.48 0.06
CA VAL A 34 -2.17 6.78 -1.33
C VAL A 34 -3.38 6.40 -2.19
N ASN A 35 -4.21 7.39 -2.52
CA ASN A 35 -5.39 7.23 -3.37
C ASN A 35 -5.12 7.86 -4.74
N GLY A 36 -5.20 7.06 -5.80
CA GLY A 36 -5.07 7.56 -7.18
C GLY A 36 -3.87 8.48 -7.39
N TYR A 37 -2.72 8.12 -6.79
CA TYR A 37 -1.42 8.79 -6.86
C TYR A 37 -1.24 10.04 -5.99
N ARG A 38 -2.12 10.31 -5.01
CA ARG A 38 -1.92 11.40 -4.04
C ARG A 38 -1.76 10.85 -2.63
N LEU A 39 -0.70 11.30 -1.94
CA LEU A 39 -0.57 11.16 -0.50
C LEU A 39 -1.64 12.03 0.17
N ILE A 40 -2.59 11.40 0.84
CA ILE A 40 -3.58 12.06 1.69
C ILE A 40 -3.25 11.63 3.12
N GLU A 41 -2.68 12.55 3.87
CA GLU A 41 -2.54 12.41 5.32
C GLU A 41 -3.93 12.59 5.91
N TYR A 42 -4.52 11.53 6.47
CA TYR A 42 -5.71 11.65 7.30
C TYR A 42 -5.25 12.10 8.69
N ALA A 43 -4.94 13.38 8.82
CA ALA A 43 -4.73 13.99 10.11
C ALA A 43 -6.10 14.19 10.78
N SER A 44 -6.28 13.53 11.93
CA SER A 44 -7.31 13.77 12.96
C SER A 44 -8.78 13.49 12.62
N ALA A 45 -9.41 12.75 13.53
CA ALA A 45 -10.85 12.53 13.63
C ALA A 45 -11.58 13.83 13.97
N GLN A 46 -11.84 14.68 12.98
CA GLN A 46 -12.84 15.76 13.02
C GLN A 46 -12.94 16.41 11.63
N ASP A 47 -13.62 15.75 10.69
CA ASP A 47 -14.17 16.45 9.53
C ASP A 47 -15.42 15.71 9.05
N ASP A 48 -16.49 15.85 9.83
CA ASP A 48 -17.86 15.55 9.44
C ASP A 48 -18.32 16.62 8.44
N GLY A 49 -17.93 16.47 7.17
CA GLY A 49 -18.41 17.26 6.04
C GLY A 49 -19.27 16.42 5.10
N PRO A 50 -20.46 16.89 4.69
CA PRO A 50 -21.41 16.11 3.90
C PRO A 50 -20.99 15.98 2.42
N GLU A 51 -21.07 14.75 1.91
CA GLU A 51 -21.56 14.38 0.57
C GLU A 51 -21.07 15.11 -0.71
N THR A 52 -19.83 15.60 -0.79
CA THR A 52 -19.33 16.24 -2.04
C THR A 52 -18.06 15.64 -2.66
N ARG A 53 -17.70 14.39 -2.33
CA ARG A 53 -16.54 13.68 -2.91
C ARG A 53 -16.87 12.73 -4.08
N HIS A 54 -17.99 12.94 -4.77
CA HIS A 54 -18.37 12.16 -5.95
C HIS A 54 -18.07 12.92 -7.27
N GLY A 55 -17.26 12.32 -8.14
CA GLY A 55 -17.46 12.38 -9.59
C GLY A 55 -16.75 13.45 -10.44
N ILE A 56 -16.15 14.53 -9.90
CA ILE A 56 -15.64 15.62 -10.80
C ILE A 56 -14.15 15.97 -10.58
N GLY A 57 -13.58 15.65 -9.41
CA GLY A 57 -12.17 15.91 -9.12
C GLY A 57 -11.15 14.97 -9.79
N ARG A 58 -11.60 13.87 -10.41
CA ARG A 58 -10.69 12.85 -10.99
C ARG A 58 -10.22 13.15 -12.41
N ILE A 59 -10.93 14.00 -13.18
CA ILE A 59 -10.72 14.16 -14.63
C ILE A 59 -9.84 15.38 -14.96
N GLY A 60 -10.16 16.56 -14.43
CA GLY A 60 -9.46 17.80 -14.81
C GLY A 60 -7.99 17.85 -14.38
N ARG A 61 -7.65 17.27 -13.21
CA ARG A 61 -6.30 17.35 -12.66
C ARG A 61 -5.34 16.28 -13.17
N LYS A 62 -5.86 15.14 -13.67
CA LYS A 62 -5.04 14.09 -14.32
C LYS A 62 -4.36 14.64 -15.57
N ILE A 63 -5.06 15.42 -16.41
CA ILE A 63 -4.51 15.87 -17.70
C ILE A 63 -3.37 16.89 -17.53
N ALA A 64 -3.48 17.83 -16.59
CA ALA A 64 -2.46 18.87 -16.38
C ALA A 64 -1.16 18.36 -15.72
N THR A 65 -1.23 17.31 -14.90
CA THR A 65 -0.04 16.71 -14.24
C THR A 65 0.60 15.57 -15.04
N SER A 66 -0.08 15.06 -16.08
CA SER A 66 0.42 13.95 -16.91
C SER A 66 1.42 14.37 -18.00
N GLY A 67 1.35 15.62 -18.48
CA GLY A 67 2.14 16.10 -19.61
C GLY A 67 3.65 15.83 -19.49
N PRO A 68 4.29 16.19 -18.36
CA PRO A 68 5.72 15.91 -18.14
C PRO A 68 6.05 14.41 -18.06
N VAL A 69 5.22 13.60 -17.38
CA VAL A 69 5.43 12.14 -17.24
C VAL A 69 5.34 11.43 -18.59
N LEU A 70 4.47 11.91 -19.47
CA LEU A 70 4.29 11.36 -20.81
C LEU A 70 5.47 11.61 -21.73
N LEU A 71 5.99 12.83 -21.70
CA LEU A 71 7.17 13.25 -22.44
C LEU A 71 8.47 12.71 -21.82
N SER A 72 8.44 12.28 -20.56
CA SER A 72 9.59 11.66 -19.92
C SER A 72 9.84 10.25 -20.45
N THR A 73 11.12 9.93 -20.62
CA THR A 73 11.61 8.56 -20.75
C THR A 73 11.63 7.95 -19.36
N LEU A 74 10.87 6.85 -19.17
CA LEU A 74 11.00 6.08 -17.96
C LEU A 74 12.42 5.52 -17.88
N PRO A 75 13.05 5.48 -16.69
CA PRO A 75 14.32 4.79 -16.53
C PRO A 75 14.21 3.36 -17.07
N LYS A 76 15.09 2.95 -17.99
CA LYS A 76 14.98 1.68 -18.71
C LYS A 76 14.92 0.47 -17.77
N ASP A 77 15.62 0.55 -16.65
CA ASP A 77 15.68 -0.51 -15.64
C ASP A 77 14.66 -0.32 -14.49
N GLY A 78 13.85 0.75 -14.55
CA GLY A 78 12.85 1.05 -13.54
C GLY A 78 11.67 0.08 -13.58
N VAL A 79 11.07 -0.19 -12.42
CA VAL A 79 9.90 -1.07 -12.25
C VAL A 79 8.79 -0.71 -13.23
N ALA A 80 8.49 0.59 -13.40
CA ALA A 80 7.47 1.06 -14.32
C ALA A 80 7.74 0.68 -15.78
N ALA A 81 8.98 0.86 -16.26
CA ALA A 81 9.35 0.54 -17.63
C ALA A 81 9.28 -0.97 -17.88
N ARG A 82 9.81 -1.77 -16.95
CA ARG A 82 9.77 -3.24 -17.01
C ARG A 82 8.35 -3.78 -17.01
N LEU A 83 7.49 -3.25 -16.15
CA LEU A 83 6.09 -3.66 -16.06
C LEU A 83 5.31 -3.37 -17.37
N LEU A 84 5.47 -2.17 -17.93
CA LEU A 84 4.83 -1.77 -19.19
C LEU A 84 5.36 -2.54 -20.41
N ALA A 85 6.64 -2.91 -20.40
CA ALA A 85 7.25 -3.70 -21.47
C ALA A 85 6.79 -5.17 -21.43
N SER A 86 6.56 -5.71 -20.24
CA SER A 86 6.19 -7.12 -20.04
C SER A 86 4.77 -7.43 -20.52
N ILE A 87 3.84 -6.47 -20.40
CA ILE A 87 2.42 -6.68 -20.74
C ILE A 87 1.99 -5.71 -21.84
N PRO A 88 2.14 -6.07 -23.13
CA PRO A 88 1.73 -5.23 -24.23
C PRO A 88 0.20 -5.10 -24.30
N LEU A 89 -0.28 -3.86 -24.28
CA LEU A 89 -1.70 -3.55 -24.24
C LEU A 89 -2.33 -3.49 -25.64
N ARG A 90 -3.63 -3.78 -25.72
CA ARG A 90 -4.36 -3.76 -27.00
C ARG A 90 -4.55 -2.35 -27.55
N SER A 91 -4.86 -1.40 -26.68
CA SER A 91 -5.22 -0.04 -27.04
C SER A 91 -4.09 0.94 -26.75
N ARG A 92 -3.81 1.84 -27.71
CA ARG A 92 -2.83 2.92 -27.57
C ARG A 92 -3.23 3.94 -26.50
N THR A 93 -4.53 4.26 -26.39
CA THR A 93 -5.02 5.21 -25.37
C THR A 93 -4.90 4.63 -23.97
N TRP A 94 -5.19 3.34 -23.80
CA TRP A 94 -4.95 2.63 -22.55
C TRP A 94 -3.47 2.47 -22.24
N SER A 95 -2.62 2.24 -23.25
CA SER A 95 -1.16 2.21 -23.09
C SER A 95 -0.62 3.52 -22.53
N TRP A 96 -1.08 4.63 -23.09
CA TRP A 96 -0.73 5.97 -22.65
C TRP A 96 -1.15 6.22 -21.20
N ARG A 97 -2.41 5.91 -20.86
CA ARG A 97 -2.94 6.09 -19.51
C ARG A 97 -2.22 5.21 -18.48
N MET A 98 -1.98 3.94 -18.80
CA MET A 98 -1.25 3.02 -17.92
C MET A 98 0.21 3.44 -17.73
N LYS A 99 0.86 4.02 -18.74
CA LYS A 99 2.21 4.58 -18.59
C LYS A 99 2.25 5.63 -17.47
N VAL A 100 1.33 6.60 -17.50
CA VAL A 100 1.28 7.66 -16.48
C VAL A 100 0.96 7.09 -15.12
N ASP A 101 -0.11 6.31 -15.05
CA ASP A 101 -0.63 5.72 -13.81
C ASP A 101 0.47 4.89 -13.11
N ILE A 102 1.16 4.00 -13.83
CA ILE A 102 2.23 3.15 -13.28
C ILE A 102 3.48 3.97 -12.89
N ALA A 103 3.85 4.99 -13.67
CA ALA A 103 5.00 5.82 -13.35
C ALA A 103 4.80 6.59 -12.03
N LEU A 104 3.63 7.21 -11.86
CA LEU A 104 3.27 7.93 -10.64
C LEU A 104 3.14 7.00 -9.43
N LEU A 105 2.62 5.80 -9.65
CA LEU A 105 2.54 4.76 -8.62
C LEU A 105 3.93 4.33 -8.15
N CYS A 106 4.84 4.01 -9.08
CA CYS A 106 6.20 3.60 -8.75
C CYS A 106 6.96 4.71 -8.00
N GLU A 107 6.75 5.97 -8.39
CA GLU A 107 7.37 7.11 -7.69
C GLU A 107 6.79 7.30 -6.27
N SER A 108 5.47 7.15 -6.12
CA SER A 108 4.81 7.22 -4.80
C SER A 108 5.25 6.07 -3.89
N TRP A 109 5.42 4.88 -4.47
CA TRP A 109 5.95 3.70 -3.80
C TRP A 109 7.39 3.93 -3.32
N ARG A 110 8.27 4.42 -4.19
CA ARG A 110 9.66 4.74 -3.85
C ARG A 110 9.73 5.75 -2.69
N LYS A 111 8.92 6.81 -2.75
CA LYS A 111 8.82 7.79 -1.66
C LYS A 111 8.33 7.17 -0.35
N ALA A 112 7.35 6.28 -0.40
CA ALA A 112 6.85 5.57 0.78
C ALA A 112 7.93 4.64 1.37
N GLN A 113 8.73 3.98 0.53
CA GLN A 113 9.85 3.14 0.98
C GLN A 113 10.97 3.95 1.65
N GLU A 114 11.23 5.16 1.16
CA GLU A 114 12.26 6.06 1.71
C GLU A 114 11.78 6.85 2.94
N SER A 115 10.49 6.75 3.29
CA SER A 115 9.87 7.52 4.37
C SER A 115 9.51 6.65 5.56
N GLU A 116 9.60 7.22 6.76
CA GLU A 116 9.09 6.59 7.97
C GLU A 116 7.56 6.69 8.06
N GLY A 117 6.96 5.68 8.69
CA GLY A 117 5.53 5.60 8.99
C GLY A 117 4.78 4.50 8.25
N TYR A 118 3.44 4.56 8.34
CA TYR A 118 2.53 3.59 7.75
C TYR A 118 1.89 4.18 6.49
N PHE A 119 2.04 3.48 5.37
CA PHE A 119 1.47 3.87 4.08
C PHE A 119 0.49 2.80 3.62
N ILE A 120 -0.69 3.20 3.14
CA ILE A 120 -1.66 2.28 2.55
C ILE A 120 -2.01 2.70 1.12
N PHE A 121 -1.81 1.77 0.19
CA PHE A 121 -2.17 1.92 -1.21
C PHE A 121 -3.53 1.27 -1.45
N GLU A 122 -4.56 2.09 -1.70
CA GLU A 122 -5.92 1.57 -2.01
C GLU A 122 -5.94 0.81 -3.34
N GLU A 123 -5.07 1.23 -4.26
CA GLU A 123 -4.81 0.59 -5.55
C GLU A 123 -3.29 0.62 -5.81
N GLY A 124 -2.59 -0.41 -5.33
CA GLY A 124 -1.13 -0.52 -5.47
C GLY A 124 -0.64 -1.22 -6.75
N LEU A 125 0.60 -1.71 -6.72
CA LEU A 125 1.27 -2.27 -7.91
C LEU A 125 0.66 -3.59 -8.37
N ILE A 126 0.16 -4.42 -7.45
CA ILE A 126 -0.59 -5.65 -7.74
C ILE A 126 -1.93 -5.31 -8.38
N GLN A 127 -2.62 -4.27 -7.90
CA GLN A 127 -3.85 -3.80 -8.53
C GLN A 127 -3.59 -3.26 -9.95
N ALA A 128 -2.48 -2.54 -10.16
CA ALA A 128 -2.05 -2.11 -11.49
C ALA A 128 -1.70 -3.30 -12.40
N LEU A 129 -1.06 -4.34 -11.88
CA LEU A 129 -0.80 -5.60 -12.59
C LEU A 129 -2.11 -6.28 -13.00
N CYS A 130 -3.11 -6.36 -12.11
CA CYS A 130 -4.44 -6.87 -12.44
C CYS A 130 -5.07 -6.10 -13.63
N ALA A 131 -4.96 -4.77 -13.60
CA ALA A 131 -5.47 -3.91 -14.67
C ALA A 131 -4.72 -4.12 -16.00
N LEU A 132 -3.39 -4.28 -15.96
CA LEU A 132 -2.59 -4.58 -17.15
C LEU A 132 -2.98 -5.91 -17.78
N VAL A 133 -3.12 -6.97 -16.99
CA VAL A 133 -3.53 -8.30 -17.48
C VAL A 133 -4.92 -8.24 -18.14
N LEU A 134 -5.86 -7.51 -17.53
CA LEU A 134 -7.20 -7.32 -18.08
C LEU A 134 -7.19 -6.59 -19.44
N LEU A 135 -6.22 -5.69 -19.65
CA LEU A 135 -6.08 -4.88 -20.86
C LEU A 135 -5.05 -5.43 -21.86
N ALA A 136 -4.35 -6.51 -21.48
CA ALA A 136 -3.30 -7.14 -22.27
C ALA A 136 -3.82 -7.60 -23.62
N ARG A 137 -2.96 -7.63 -24.64
CA ARG A 137 -3.27 -8.28 -25.92
C ARG A 137 -3.34 -9.79 -25.80
N THR A 138 -2.48 -10.37 -24.98
CA THR A 138 -2.40 -11.81 -24.73
C THR A 138 -2.18 -12.00 -23.24
N PRO A 139 -3.24 -12.15 -22.43
CA PRO A 139 -3.09 -12.39 -21.00
C PRO A 139 -2.38 -13.73 -20.79
N SER A 140 -1.34 -13.74 -19.97
CA SER A 140 -0.56 -14.94 -19.64
C SER A 140 -0.18 -14.88 -18.16
N ILE A 141 -0.43 -15.97 -17.45
CA ILE A 141 -0.07 -16.10 -16.04
C ILE A 141 1.45 -16.25 -15.85
N ASP A 142 2.17 -16.72 -16.86
CA ASP A 142 3.63 -16.81 -16.81
C ASP A 142 4.24 -15.41 -16.82
N VAL A 143 3.72 -14.52 -17.67
CA VAL A 143 4.12 -13.10 -17.70
C VAL A 143 3.80 -12.41 -16.37
N VAL A 144 2.68 -12.77 -15.72
CA VAL A 144 2.36 -12.28 -14.37
C VAL A 144 3.44 -12.70 -13.38
N ARG A 145 3.85 -13.97 -13.39
CA ARG A 145 4.89 -14.47 -12.50
C ARG A 145 6.23 -13.78 -12.74
N ASP A 146 6.60 -13.55 -14.00
CA ASP A 146 7.79 -12.78 -14.37
C ASP A 146 7.72 -11.35 -13.83
N CYS A 147 6.54 -10.72 -13.87
CA CYS A 147 6.32 -9.42 -13.24
C CYS A 147 6.51 -9.47 -11.72
N LEU A 148 5.91 -10.45 -11.05
CA LEU A 148 6.04 -10.61 -9.59
C LEU A 148 7.49 -10.80 -9.14
N ALA A 149 8.35 -11.37 -9.97
CA ALA A 149 9.77 -11.56 -9.66
C ALA A 149 10.55 -10.25 -9.46
N PHE A 150 10.08 -9.12 -9.99
CA PHE A 150 10.76 -7.83 -9.87
C PHE A 150 9.92 -6.73 -9.24
N LEU A 151 8.64 -6.95 -8.98
CA LEU A 151 7.82 -5.97 -8.27
C LEU A 151 8.32 -5.83 -6.83
N PRO A 152 8.42 -4.60 -6.31
CA PRO A 152 8.73 -4.41 -4.90
C PRO A 152 7.61 -5.02 -4.05
N ARG A 153 8.00 -5.70 -2.96
CA ARG A 153 7.07 -6.34 -2.05
C ARG A 153 6.58 -5.35 -1.00
N PRO A 154 5.26 -5.23 -0.74
CA PRO A 154 4.76 -4.54 0.45
C PRO A 154 5.09 -5.35 1.70
N ASP A 155 5.05 -4.71 2.86
CA ASP A 155 5.13 -5.39 4.15
C ASP A 155 3.86 -6.21 4.41
N LEU A 156 2.71 -5.73 3.93
CA LEU A 156 1.43 -6.44 3.98
C LEU A 156 0.63 -6.23 2.69
N LEU A 157 0.16 -7.32 2.12
CA LEU A 157 -0.78 -7.31 1.00
C LEU A 157 -2.14 -7.81 1.46
N VAL A 158 -3.21 -7.09 1.15
CA VAL A 158 -4.58 -7.46 1.49
C VAL A 158 -5.40 -7.63 0.22
N GLN A 159 -5.78 -8.88 -0.04
CA GLN A 159 -6.73 -9.19 -1.10
C GLN A 159 -8.14 -9.12 -0.56
N LEU A 160 -8.93 -8.22 -1.12
CA LEU A 160 -10.37 -8.21 -0.90
C LEU A 160 -11.06 -8.94 -2.04
N ASP A 161 -11.98 -9.81 -1.69
CA ASP A 161 -12.88 -10.45 -2.65
C ASP A 161 -14.31 -10.45 -2.09
N ALA A 162 -15.29 -10.76 -2.93
CA ALA A 162 -16.65 -11.03 -2.51
C ALA A 162 -17.30 -12.04 -3.47
N PRO A 163 -18.37 -12.73 -3.04
CA PRO A 163 -19.13 -13.60 -3.93
C PRO A 163 -19.53 -12.88 -5.22
N GLN A 164 -19.48 -13.61 -6.34
CA GLN A 164 -19.71 -13.03 -7.68
C GLN A 164 -21.04 -12.29 -7.76
N GLU A 165 -22.08 -12.81 -7.11
CA GLU A 165 -23.40 -12.18 -7.07
C GLU A 165 -23.40 -10.86 -6.29
N THR A 166 -22.70 -10.81 -5.16
CA THR A 166 -22.47 -9.59 -4.40
C THR A 166 -21.73 -8.54 -5.22
N LEU A 167 -20.69 -8.95 -5.95
CA LEU A 167 -19.95 -8.07 -6.84
C LEU A 167 -20.84 -7.55 -7.97
N ARG A 168 -21.59 -8.43 -8.64
CA ARG A 168 -22.50 -8.08 -9.73
C ARG A 168 -23.53 -7.05 -9.28
N ARG A 169 -24.18 -7.28 -8.14
CA ARG A 169 -25.14 -6.36 -7.55
C ARG A 169 -24.51 -5.00 -7.26
N ARG A 170 -23.40 -4.98 -6.50
CA ARG A 170 -22.71 -3.73 -6.14
C ARG A 170 -22.19 -2.95 -7.35
N LEU A 171 -21.78 -3.64 -8.42
CA LEU A 171 -21.35 -3.01 -9.66
C LEU A 171 -22.54 -2.46 -10.45
N THR A 172 -23.63 -3.21 -10.52
CA THR A 172 -24.87 -2.77 -11.21
C THR A 172 -25.45 -1.53 -10.52
N ASP A 173 -25.54 -1.55 -9.19
CA ASP A 173 -26.01 -0.41 -8.40
C ASP A 173 -25.11 0.81 -8.61
N ARG A 174 -23.78 0.62 -8.66
CA ARG A 174 -22.83 1.71 -8.92
C ARG A 174 -22.99 2.29 -10.33
N HIS A 175 -23.11 1.44 -11.35
CA HIS A 175 -23.31 1.88 -12.73
C HIS A 175 -24.62 2.66 -12.91
N ALA A 176 -25.68 2.28 -12.21
CA ALA A 176 -26.97 2.97 -12.28
C ALA A 176 -26.90 4.42 -11.76
N HIS A 177 -25.92 4.74 -10.90
CA HIS A 177 -25.75 6.05 -10.29
C HIS A 177 -24.57 6.85 -10.85
N GLN A 178 -23.89 6.36 -11.89
CA GLN A 178 -22.73 7.04 -12.47
C GLN A 178 -23.04 7.81 -13.75
N PRO A 179 -22.45 9.00 -13.93
CA PRO A 179 -22.57 9.74 -15.17
C PRO A 179 -21.95 8.96 -16.34
N LEU A 180 -22.68 8.86 -17.46
CA LEU A 180 -22.36 8.08 -18.66
C LEU A 180 -20.91 8.25 -19.18
N ILE A 181 -20.34 9.45 -19.01
CA ILE A 181 -18.97 9.78 -19.43
C ILE A 181 -17.90 9.07 -18.57
N GLU A 182 -18.14 8.87 -17.27
CA GLU A 182 -17.20 8.14 -16.40
C GLU A 182 -17.22 6.64 -16.70
N VAL A 183 -18.38 6.09 -17.05
CA VAL A 183 -18.52 4.69 -17.47
C VAL A 183 -17.82 4.43 -18.81
N LEU A 184 -17.93 5.36 -19.76
CA LEU A 184 -17.30 5.25 -21.08
C LEU A 184 -15.77 5.42 -21.04
N LEU A 185 -15.25 6.24 -20.13
CA LEU A 185 -13.82 6.60 -20.09
C LEU A 185 -13.02 5.83 -19.01
N PHE A 186 -13.66 5.39 -17.93
CA PHE A 186 -12.94 4.95 -16.72
C PHE A 186 -13.47 3.67 -16.08
N GLU A 187 -14.76 3.35 -16.16
CA GLU A 187 -15.25 2.09 -15.59
C GLU A 187 -15.18 0.91 -16.56
N LEU A 188 -14.48 -0.10 -16.08
CA LEU A 188 -14.58 -1.46 -16.55
C LEU A 188 -15.99 -1.94 -16.19
N GLY A 189 -16.93 -1.86 -17.15
CA GLY A 189 -18.32 -2.29 -16.98
C GLY A 189 -18.46 -3.64 -16.26
N VAL A 190 -19.64 -3.94 -15.70
CA VAL A 190 -19.90 -5.15 -14.87
C VAL A 190 -19.12 -6.40 -15.31
N ASP A 191 -19.17 -6.77 -16.59
CA ASP A 191 -18.44 -7.94 -17.12
C ASP A 191 -16.92 -7.87 -16.97
N ARG A 192 -16.32 -6.69 -17.17
CA ARG A 192 -14.89 -6.49 -16.94
C ARG A 192 -14.55 -6.44 -15.46
N GLY A 193 -15.44 -5.92 -14.61
CA GLY A 193 -15.30 -6.00 -13.15
C GLY A 193 -15.29 -7.45 -12.65
N LEU A 194 -16.16 -8.30 -13.21
CA LEU A 194 -16.17 -9.74 -12.92
C LEU A 194 -14.93 -10.46 -13.46
N LYS A 195 -14.45 -10.12 -14.66
CA LYS A 195 -13.17 -10.63 -15.19
C LYS A 195 -11.99 -10.23 -14.31
N GLN A 196 -12.00 -9.00 -13.80
CA GLN A 196 -10.98 -8.53 -12.85
C GLN A 196 -11.01 -9.33 -11.54
N ALA A 197 -12.19 -9.78 -11.08
CA ALA A 197 -12.29 -10.65 -9.91
C ALA A 197 -11.53 -11.97 -10.14
N ASN A 198 -11.73 -12.61 -11.29
CA ASN A 198 -11.01 -13.85 -11.62
C ASN A 198 -9.50 -13.63 -11.73
N ILE A 199 -9.07 -12.56 -12.42
CA ILE A 199 -7.65 -12.19 -12.52
C ILE A 199 -7.04 -11.94 -11.13
N SER A 200 -7.74 -11.21 -10.26
CA SER A 200 -7.28 -10.94 -8.90
C SER A 200 -7.12 -12.23 -8.10
N ARG A 201 -8.07 -13.18 -8.21
CA ARG A 201 -7.97 -14.50 -7.56
C ARG A 201 -6.75 -15.27 -8.07
N GLU A 202 -6.57 -15.36 -9.38
CA GLU A 202 -5.42 -16.05 -9.99
C GLU A 202 -4.07 -15.45 -9.56
N ILE A 203 -3.96 -14.12 -9.55
CA ILE A 203 -2.77 -13.42 -9.06
C ILE A 203 -2.57 -13.68 -7.56
N GLY A 204 -3.64 -13.66 -6.77
CA GLY A 204 -3.61 -14.01 -5.34
C GLY A 204 -3.06 -15.41 -5.07
N GLU A 205 -3.42 -16.39 -5.90
CA GLU A 205 -2.85 -17.74 -5.82
C GLU A 205 -1.35 -17.76 -6.12
N CYS A 206 -0.88 -17.02 -7.13
CA CYS A 206 0.55 -16.89 -7.41
C CYS A 206 1.31 -16.24 -6.24
N LEU A 207 0.78 -15.13 -5.71
CA LEU A 207 1.38 -14.42 -4.57
C LEU A 207 1.50 -15.32 -3.33
N ARG A 208 0.46 -16.12 -3.05
CA ARG A 208 0.48 -17.06 -1.92
C ARG A 208 1.55 -18.15 -2.11
N ARG A 209 1.66 -18.72 -3.32
CA ARG A 209 2.68 -19.73 -3.64
C ARG A 209 4.10 -19.16 -3.54
N ASP A 210 4.29 -17.91 -3.94
CA ASP A 210 5.58 -17.21 -3.91
C ASP A 210 5.93 -16.63 -2.53
N GLY A 211 5.12 -16.93 -1.50
CA GLY A 211 5.37 -16.56 -0.10
C GLY A 211 5.24 -15.07 0.18
N TRP A 212 4.40 -14.35 -0.57
CA TRP A 212 4.11 -12.94 -0.26
C TRP A 212 3.31 -12.82 1.05
N PRO A 213 3.47 -11.72 1.81
CA PRO A 213 2.75 -11.47 3.06
C PRO A 213 1.28 -11.11 2.78
N LEU A 214 0.49 -12.10 2.35
CA LEU A 214 -0.87 -11.93 1.84
C LEU A 214 -1.93 -12.34 2.87
N ILE A 215 -2.87 -11.44 3.14
CA ILE A 215 -4.13 -11.72 3.86
C ILE A 215 -5.30 -11.64 2.89
N GLN A 216 -6.19 -12.63 2.94
CA GLN A 216 -7.45 -12.61 2.18
C GLN A 216 -8.61 -12.23 3.09
N VAL A 217 -9.47 -11.35 2.58
CA VAL A 217 -10.60 -10.78 3.30
C VAL A 217 -11.84 -10.88 2.43
N ASP A 218 -12.91 -11.46 2.98
CA ASP A 218 -14.23 -11.36 2.36
C ASP A 218 -14.84 -9.99 2.68
N GLY A 219 -14.92 -9.13 1.67
CA GLY A 219 -15.52 -7.81 1.77
C GLY A 219 -17.05 -7.80 1.80
N ALA A 220 -17.70 -8.96 1.87
CA ALA A 220 -19.10 -9.10 2.26
C ALA A 220 -19.29 -9.13 3.79
N ASP A 221 -18.26 -9.46 4.56
CA ASP A 221 -18.34 -9.62 6.01
C ASP A 221 -17.43 -8.61 6.76
N PRO A 222 -18.01 -7.61 7.43
CA PRO A 222 -17.27 -6.59 8.18
C PRO A 222 -16.37 -7.16 9.30
N LEU A 223 -16.69 -8.32 9.87
CA LEU A 223 -15.89 -8.93 10.95
C LEU A 223 -14.50 -9.38 10.45
N ASN A 224 -14.33 -9.55 9.14
CA ASN A 224 -13.03 -9.88 8.56
C ASN A 224 -12.08 -8.67 8.46
N PHE A 225 -12.57 -7.45 8.67
CA PHE A 225 -11.72 -6.25 8.68
C PHE A 225 -10.89 -6.14 9.96
N ASP A 226 -11.43 -6.61 11.09
CA ASP A 226 -10.73 -6.61 12.38
C ASP A 226 -9.44 -7.43 12.31
N LYS A 227 -9.42 -8.54 11.57
CA LYS A 227 -8.22 -9.36 11.35
C LYS A 227 -7.06 -8.56 10.76
N VAL A 228 -7.36 -7.67 9.80
CA VAL A 228 -6.34 -6.82 9.17
C VAL A 228 -5.84 -5.77 10.15
N ILE A 229 -6.76 -5.15 10.90
CA ILE A 229 -6.43 -4.14 11.92
C ILE A 229 -5.53 -4.77 12.99
N THR A 230 -5.92 -5.92 13.56
CA THR A 230 -5.14 -6.66 14.55
C THR A 230 -3.76 -7.05 14.02
N ARG A 231 -3.65 -7.45 12.74
CA ARG A 231 -2.34 -7.77 12.16
C ARG A 231 -1.42 -6.55 12.13
N VAL A 232 -1.91 -5.43 11.60
CA VAL A 232 -1.12 -4.19 11.49
C VAL A 232 -0.72 -3.67 12.86
N LEU A 233 -1.63 -3.72 13.84
CA LEU A 233 -1.33 -3.35 15.23
C LEU A 233 -0.30 -4.29 15.88
N GLY A 234 -0.42 -5.60 15.65
CA GLY A 234 0.55 -6.57 16.16
C GLY A 234 1.96 -6.36 15.62
N GLU A 235 2.09 -5.98 14.35
CA GLU A 235 3.39 -5.63 13.77
C GLU A 235 3.96 -4.33 14.36
N HIS A 236 3.12 -3.31 14.59
CA HIS A 236 3.53 -2.08 15.27
C HIS A 236 4.03 -2.31 16.71
N ILE A 237 3.34 -3.17 17.48
CA ILE A 237 3.75 -3.50 18.87
C ILE A 237 5.09 -4.22 18.87
N ASN A 238 5.33 -5.12 17.92
CA ASN A 238 6.61 -5.82 17.81
C ASN A 238 7.75 -4.85 17.43
N GLU A 239 7.52 -3.94 16.48
CA GLU A 239 8.52 -2.92 16.09
C GLU A 239 8.91 -2.02 17.27
N THR A 240 7.92 -1.56 18.05
CA THR A 240 8.16 -0.72 19.24
C THR A 240 8.86 -1.48 20.37
N ALA A 241 8.49 -2.74 20.62
CA ALA A 241 9.14 -3.58 21.63
C ALA A 241 10.61 -3.90 21.30
N LEU A 242 10.94 -4.11 20.02
CA LEU A 242 12.32 -4.28 19.57
C LEU A 242 13.14 -2.98 19.66
N GLY A 243 12.53 -1.83 19.38
CA GLY A 243 13.15 -0.51 19.56
C GLY A 243 13.53 -0.22 21.01
N ASP A 244 12.65 -0.57 21.95
CA ASP A 244 12.86 -0.32 23.39
C ASP A 244 13.93 -1.25 24.03
N GLN A 245 14.15 -2.45 23.47
CA GLN A 245 15.24 -3.35 23.88
C GLN A 245 16.60 -2.95 23.31
N GLY A 246 16.63 -2.33 22.12
CA GLY A 246 17.86 -1.80 21.51
C GLY A 246 18.46 -0.63 22.28
N ASP A 247 17.60 0.25 22.84
CA ASP A 247 18.02 1.41 23.61
C ASP A 247 18.58 1.02 25.00
N LYS A 248 17.90 0.10 25.71
CA LYS A 248 18.37 -0.45 27.00
C LYS A 248 19.70 -1.19 26.90
N SER A 249 20.01 -1.76 25.73
CA SER A 249 21.29 -2.44 25.48
C SER A 249 22.45 -1.46 25.25
N GLN A 250 22.18 -0.23 24.81
CA GLN A 250 23.19 0.84 24.73
C GLN A 250 23.38 1.57 26.06
N THR A 251 22.32 1.77 26.85
CA THR A 251 22.44 2.38 28.19
C THR A 251 23.24 1.50 29.16
N THR A 252 23.16 0.18 29.02
CA THR A 252 23.92 -0.77 29.88
C THR A 252 25.41 -0.84 29.51
N ARG A 253 25.82 -0.44 28.29
CA ARG A 253 27.26 -0.38 27.90
C ARG A 253 27.96 0.92 28.32
N LEU A 254 27.23 1.99 28.64
CA LEU A 254 27.80 3.24 29.12
C LEU A 254 27.94 3.31 30.66
N ALA A 255 27.27 2.41 31.39
CA ALA A 255 27.33 2.36 32.86
C ALA A 255 28.43 1.42 33.43
N GLY A 256 29.22 0.76 32.58
CA GLY A 256 30.14 -0.31 33.00
C GLY A 256 31.61 0.08 33.24
N ASN A 257 32.03 1.33 33.01
CA ASN A 257 33.46 1.71 33.05
C ASN A 257 33.81 2.80 34.09
N TYR A 258 33.26 2.69 35.30
CA TYR A 258 33.79 3.41 36.47
C TYR A 258 33.95 2.45 37.65
N GLU A 259 34.84 1.48 37.52
CA GLU A 259 35.45 0.85 38.70
C GLU A 259 36.62 1.71 39.15
N LEU A 260 36.44 2.28 40.34
CA LEU A 260 37.36 3.09 41.09
C LEU A 260 38.55 2.24 41.54
N ASP A 261 39.74 2.50 41.00
CA ASP A 261 40.99 2.07 41.63
C ASP A 261 41.25 2.95 42.87
N GLY A 262 40.72 2.49 43.99
CA GLY A 262 40.88 3.07 45.31
C GLY A 262 41.65 2.13 46.22
N SER A 263 42.87 1.77 45.84
CA SER A 263 43.78 0.99 46.68
C SER A 263 44.39 1.87 47.78
N GLN A 264 43.73 1.86 48.95
CA GLN A 264 44.24 2.41 50.20
C GLN A 264 45.50 1.65 50.65
N HIS A 265 46.64 2.35 50.73
CA HIS A 265 47.76 1.92 51.58
C HIS A 265 47.90 2.86 52.78
N PHE A 266 47.50 2.34 53.94
CA PHE A 266 47.81 2.89 55.26
C PHE A 266 49.31 2.75 55.53
N ALA A 267 49.99 3.85 55.83
CA ALA A 267 51.24 3.83 56.60
C ALA A 267 51.33 5.07 57.51
N ARG A 268 51.52 4.78 58.81
CA ARG A 268 51.72 5.72 59.92
C ARG A 268 53.06 6.45 59.81
N GLY A 269 53.13 7.67 60.35
CA GLY A 269 54.38 8.30 60.78
C GLY A 269 54.25 9.80 61.06
N PRO A 270 54.51 10.29 62.29
CA PRO A 270 54.21 11.66 62.69
C PRO A 270 55.41 12.61 62.62
N GLY A 271 55.12 13.91 62.52
CA GLY A 271 55.96 14.97 63.10
C GLY A 271 56.66 15.89 62.09
N GLY A 272 56.52 17.20 62.33
CA GLY A 272 57.44 18.21 61.80
C GLY A 272 56.77 19.50 61.35
N SER A 273 56.74 20.49 62.26
CA SER A 273 56.68 21.93 61.98
C SER A 273 57.64 22.31 60.84
N ILE A 274 57.38 23.30 59.99
CA ILE A 274 57.39 24.77 60.21
C ILE A 274 56.61 25.39 59.04
#